data_AF-A0A3G6RQ30-F1
#
_entry.id   AF-A0A3G6RQ30-F1
#
_cell.length_a   1.000
_cell.length_b   1.000
_cell.length_c   1.000
_cell.angle_alpha   90.00
_cell.angle_beta   90.00
_cell.angle_gamma   90.00
#
_symmetry.space_group_name_H-M   'P 1'
#
loop_
_entity.id
_entity.type
_entity.pdbx_description
1 polymer ?
#
loop_
_entity_poly.entity_id
_entity_poly.type
_entity_poly.pdbx_seq_one_letter_code
_entity_poly.pdbx_strand_id
1 'polypeptide(L)'
;MKRQFKSFVAKVEMLKSERANEDKNGLMPVILIGIAGEIPSKTVISGTVAQRMGIYEGSIYLFQANEIESDPLYGRQFNFMAISKELSAIETLQASDFVGKLRIVKVDSSEDFEEFVADTLQLENA
;
A
#
# COMPACT_ATOMS: atom_id res chain seq x y z
N MET A 1 20.20 1.72 8.27
CA MET A 1 19.34 1.79 9.48
C MET A 1 17.93 1.41 9.04
N LYS A 2 17.30 0.40 9.67
CA LYS A 2 15.94 -0.02 9.32
C LYS A 2 14.96 1.11 9.62
N ARG A 3 14.10 1.47 8.66
CA ARG A 3 13.10 2.52 8.82
C ARG A 3 11.83 1.98 9.48
N GLN A 4 11.23 2.80 10.32
CA GLN A 4 9.95 2.53 10.96
C GLN A 4 8.95 3.60 10.54
N PHE A 5 7.77 3.16 10.10
CA PHE A 5 6.63 4.00 9.79
C PHE A 5 5.65 3.89 10.96
N LYS A 6 5.60 4.95 11.78
CA LYS A 6 4.89 4.96 13.07
C LYS A 6 3.41 4.66 12.94
N SER A 7 2.75 5.27 11.95
CA SER A 7 1.36 5.00 11.60
C SER A 7 0.99 5.69 10.27
N PHE A 8 0.12 5.05 9.51
CA PHE A 8 -0.51 5.62 8.32
C PHE A 8 -1.90 5.01 8.11
N VAL A 9 -2.79 5.75 7.48
CA VAL A 9 -4.14 5.26 7.12
C VAL A 9 -4.09 4.76 5.69
N ALA A 10 -4.62 3.56 5.44
CA ALA A 10 -4.68 3.02 4.09
C ALA A 10 -5.95 2.21 3.86
N LYS A 11 -6.43 2.25 2.61
CA LYS A 11 -7.45 1.36 2.08
C LYS A 11 -6.80 0.09 1.55
N VAL A 12 -7.42 -1.05 1.80
CA VAL A 12 -7.00 -2.33 1.24
C VAL A 12 -7.74 -2.56 -0.06
N GLU A 13 -7.00 -2.83 -1.14
CA GLU A 13 -7.55 -3.17 -2.45
C GLU A 13 -6.93 -4.46 -2.96
N MET A 14 -7.66 -5.24 -3.75
CA MET A 14 -7.07 -6.37 -4.45
C MET A 14 -6.07 -5.84 -5.50
N LEU A 15 -4.89 -6.45 -5.58
CA LEU A 15 -3.91 -6.06 -6.58
C LEU A 15 -4.34 -6.55 -7.97
N LYS A 16 -4.88 -5.63 -8.78
CA LYS A 16 -5.28 -5.87 -10.16
C LYS A 16 -4.13 -5.52 -11.10
N SER A 17 -3.29 -6.50 -11.41
CA SER A 17 -2.18 -6.37 -12.37
C SER A 17 -2.04 -7.68 -13.14
N GLU A 18 -1.63 -7.62 -14.41
CA GLU A 18 -1.34 -8.83 -15.21
C GLU A 18 -0.24 -9.71 -14.59
N ARG A 19 0.61 -9.13 -13.75
CA ARG A 19 1.67 -9.83 -13.02
C ARG A 19 1.23 -10.33 -11.64
N ALA A 20 0.06 -9.92 -11.16
CA ALA A 20 -0.46 -10.35 -9.88
C ALA A 20 -1.03 -11.76 -10.02
N ASN A 21 -0.41 -12.71 -9.34
CA ASN A 21 -0.84 -14.10 -9.29
C ASN A 21 -1.20 -14.47 -7.86
N GLU A 22 -2.09 -15.45 -7.72
CA GLU A 22 -2.39 -16.06 -6.43
C GLU A 22 -1.10 -16.56 -5.76
N ASP A 23 -1.05 -16.44 -4.43
CA ASP A 23 0.01 -17.08 -3.67
C ASP A 23 -0.15 -18.60 -3.66
N LYS A 24 0.79 -19.31 -3.03
CA LYS A 24 0.80 -20.78 -2.95
C LYS A 24 -0.47 -21.42 -2.36
N ASN A 25 -1.34 -20.65 -1.72
CA ASN A 25 -2.59 -21.11 -1.14
C ASN A 25 -3.83 -20.67 -1.96
N GLY A 26 -3.63 -20.14 -3.16
CA GLY A 26 -4.73 -19.71 -4.04
C GLY A 26 -5.33 -18.35 -3.66
N LEU A 27 -4.61 -17.52 -2.90
CA LEU A 27 -5.13 -16.22 -2.46
C LEU A 27 -4.47 -15.07 -3.21
N MET A 28 -5.29 -14.20 -3.79
CA MET A 28 -4.81 -13.01 -4.50
C MET A 28 -4.14 -12.02 -3.54
N PRO A 29 -3.03 -11.38 -3.95
CA PRO A 29 -2.39 -10.34 -3.16
C PRO A 29 -3.26 -9.09 -3.08
N VAL A 30 -3.07 -8.33 -2.01
CA VAL A 30 -3.68 -7.01 -1.79
C VAL A 30 -2.62 -5.92 -1.80
N ILE A 31 -3.04 -4.71 -2.11
CA ILE A 31 -2.21 -3.50 -2.07
C ILE A 31 -2.81 -2.51 -1.07
N LEU A 32 -1.96 -1.88 -0.27
CA LEU A 32 -2.37 -0.78 0.60
C LEU A 32 -2.30 0.54 -0.18
N ILE A 33 -3.45 1.18 -0.37
CA ILE A 33 -3.55 2.51 -0.95
C ILE A 33 -3.55 3.54 0.19
N GLY A 34 -2.46 4.29 0.29
CA GLY A 34 -2.30 5.31 1.34
C GLY A 34 -3.32 6.44 1.23
N ILE A 35 -3.93 6.79 2.36
CA ILE A 35 -4.87 7.91 2.52
C ILE A 35 -4.17 9.07 3.26
N ALA A 36 -3.45 8.74 4.34
CA ALA A 36 -2.81 9.72 5.22
C ALA A 36 -1.59 9.12 5.93
N GLY A 37 -0.69 9.97 6.41
CA GLY A 37 0.53 9.57 7.11
C GLY A 37 1.69 9.20 6.18
N GLU A 38 2.79 8.73 6.78
CA GLU A 38 3.99 8.35 6.04
C GLU A 38 3.97 6.85 5.70
N ILE A 39 4.09 6.51 4.41
CA ILE A 39 3.96 5.14 3.89
C ILE A 39 5.13 4.82 2.93
N PRO A 40 5.71 3.60 2.95
CA PRO A 40 6.67 3.19 1.92
C PRO A 40 5.99 3.04 0.55
N SER A 41 6.74 3.14 -0.55
CA SER A 41 6.19 2.91 -1.90
C SER A 41 5.90 1.45 -2.23
N LYS A 42 6.48 0.49 -1.49
CA LYS A 42 6.22 -0.95 -1.62
C LYS A 42 5.18 -1.39 -0.58
N THR A 43 3.93 -1.57 -1.00
CA THR A 43 2.78 -1.79 -0.10
C THR A 43 1.94 -3.04 -0.42
N VAL A 44 2.50 -3.98 -1.18
CA VAL A 44 1.82 -5.23 -1.53
C VAL A 44 1.96 -6.25 -0.40
N ILE A 45 0.86 -6.92 -0.07
CA ILE A 45 0.77 -7.98 0.94
C ILE A 45 0.22 -9.24 0.25
N SER A 46 0.87 -10.40 0.43
CA SER A 46 0.34 -11.67 -0.09
C SER A 46 -1.02 -12.01 0.50
N GLY A 47 -1.90 -12.66 -0.25
CA GLY A 47 -3.27 -12.96 0.16
C GLY A 47 -3.36 -13.74 1.48
N THR A 48 -2.49 -14.73 1.69
CA THR A 48 -2.40 -15.50 2.94
C THR A 48 -2.07 -14.63 4.15
N VAL A 49 -1.17 -13.64 3.98
CA VAL A 49 -0.79 -12.73 5.06
C VAL A 49 -1.94 -11.76 5.35
N ALA A 50 -2.61 -11.25 4.32
CA ALA A 50 -3.79 -10.39 4.48
C ALA A 50 -4.94 -11.13 5.20
N GLN A 51 -5.22 -12.37 4.81
CA GLN A 51 -6.23 -13.21 5.46
C GLN A 51 -5.90 -13.46 6.94
N ARG A 52 -4.65 -13.78 7.27
CA ARG A 52 -4.21 -13.98 8.66
C ARG A 52 -4.28 -12.70 9.49
N MET A 53 -4.02 -11.55 8.87
CA MET A 53 -4.14 -10.23 9.51
C MET A 53 -5.62 -9.83 9.71
N GLY A 54 -6.56 -10.49 9.02
CA GLY A 54 -7.98 -10.16 9.10
C GLY A 54 -8.33 -8.83 8.42
N ILE A 55 -7.59 -8.46 7.37
CA ILE A 55 -7.88 -7.29 6.54
C ILE A 55 -8.58 -7.71 5.26
N TYR A 56 -9.54 -6.90 4.80
CA TYR A 56 -10.40 -7.23 3.66
C TYR A 56 -10.38 -6.14 2.60
N GLU A 57 -10.53 -6.52 1.34
CA GLU A 57 -10.67 -5.58 0.22
C GLU A 57 -11.83 -4.61 0.46
N GLY A 58 -11.63 -3.33 0.12
CA GLY A 58 -12.61 -2.27 0.28
C GLY A 58 -12.55 -1.56 1.65
N SER A 59 -12.00 -2.21 2.66
CA SER A 59 -11.94 -1.70 4.05
C SER A 59 -10.73 -0.80 4.28
N ILE A 60 -10.84 0.08 5.28
CA ILE A 60 -9.81 1.06 5.66
C ILE A 60 -9.31 0.75 7.07
N TYR A 61 -7.99 0.81 7.28
CA TYR A 61 -7.37 0.56 8.59
C TYR A 61 -6.25 1.56 8.87
N LEU A 62 -5.89 1.67 10.15
CA LEU A 62 -4.65 2.26 10.60
C LEU A 62 -3.56 1.18 10.60
N PHE A 63 -2.46 1.43 9.90
CA PHE A 63 -1.34 0.51 9.76
C PHE A 63 -0.07 1.04 10.39
N GLN A 64 0.83 0.13 10.76
CA GLN A 64 2.24 0.38 10.98
C GLN A 64 3.06 -0.43 9.99
N ALA A 65 4.26 0.06 9.66
CA ALA A 65 5.21 -0.71 8.87
C ALA A 65 6.61 -0.64 9.46
N ASN A 66 7.28 -1.78 9.50
CA ASN A 66 8.67 -1.89 9.89
C ASN A 66 9.47 -2.47 8.72
N GLU A 67 10.57 -1.80 8.36
CA GLU A 67 11.52 -2.36 7.41
C GLU A 67 12.17 -3.62 8.00
N ILE A 68 12.14 -4.70 7.23
CA ILE A 68 12.78 -5.96 7.60
C ILE A 68 14.13 -6.08 6.90
N GLU A 69 14.72 -7.27 6.94
CA GLU A 69 15.95 -7.51 6.19
C GLU A 69 15.69 -7.36 4.68
N SER A 70 16.62 -6.71 3.98
CA SER A 70 16.51 -6.55 2.54
C SER A 70 16.72 -7.90 1.87
N ASP A 71 15.94 -8.17 0.84
CA ASP A 71 16.13 -9.32 -0.01
C ASP A 71 17.11 -8.95 -1.16
N PRO A 72 18.10 -9.79 -1.50
CA PRO A 72 19.04 -9.49 -2.59
C PRO A 72 18.39 -9.32 -3.98
N LEU A 73 17.26 -9.97 -4.23
CA LEU A 73 16.53 -9.95 -5.50
C LEU A 73 15.43 -8.88 -5.51
N TYR A 74 14.71 -8.72 -4.40
CA TYR A 74 13.54 -7.84 -4.32
C TYR A 74 13.80 -6.50 -3.61
N GLY A 75 15.02 -6.29 -3.11
CA GLY A 75 15.44 -5.08 -2.41
C GLY A 75 14.77 -4.93 -1.04
N ARG A 76 14.47 -3.69 -0.67
CA ARG A 76 13.91 -3.36 0.66
C ARG A 76 12.53 -3.96 0.83
N GLN A 77 12.32 -4.62 1.97
CA GLN A 77 11.05 -5.26 2.33
C GLN A 77 10.47 -4.65 3.61
N PHE A 78 9.15 -4.73 3.75
CA PHE A 78 8.41 -4.17 4.88
C PHE A 78 7.44 -5.21 5.43
N ASN A 79 7.41 -5.31 6.76
CA ASN A 79 6.34 -6.01 7.46
C ASN A 79 5.26 -5.00 7.85
N PHE A 80 4.03 -5.28 7.44
CA PHE A 80 2.85 -4.45 7.71
C PHE A 80 2.02 -5.05 8.83
N MET A 81 1.41 -4.18 9.64
CA MET A 81 0.49 -4.59 10.70
C MET A 81 -0.67 -3.61 10.78
N ALA A 82 -1.90 -4.09 10.65
CA ALA A 82 -3.07 -3.33 11.04
C ALA A 82 -3.09 -3.20 12.57
N ILE A 83 -3.18 -1.96 13.07
CA ILE A 83 -3.23 -1.64 14.50
C ILE A 83 -4.61 -1.15 14.94
N SER A 84 -5.57 -1.12 14.02
CA SER A 84 -6.98 -0.87 14.29
C SER A 84 -7.84 -1.99 13.72
N LYS A 85 -9.11 -2.01 14.12
CA LYS A 85 -10.17 -2.65 13.32
C LYS A 85 -10.44 -1.83 12.06
N GLU A 86 -11.35 -2.32 11.22
CA GLU A 86 -11.88 -1.52 10.11
C GLU A 86 -12.42 -0.18 10.64
N LEU A 87 -12.03 0.90 9.98
CA LEU A 87 -12.42 2.25 10.30
C LEU A 87 -13.66 2.65 9.50
N SER A 88 -14.63 3.24 10.19
CA SER A 88 -15.71 3.98 9.53
C SER A 88 -15.19 5.26 8.85
N ALA A 89 -16.04 5.93 8.08
CA ALA A 89 -15.70 7.19 7.44
C ALA A 89 -15.27 8.28 8.45
N ILE A 90 -15.96 8.38 9.59
CA ILE A 90 -15.62 9.37 10.63
C ILE A 90 -14.28 9.04 11.27
N GLU A 91 -14.06 7.79 11.64
CA GLU A 91 -12.78 7.36 12.24
C GLU A 91 -11.62 7.50 11.25
N THR A 92 -11.87 7.30 9.95
CA THR A 92 -10.88 7.53 8.90
C THR A 92 -10.44 8.98 8.84
N LEU A 93 -11.38 9.93 8.91
CA LEU A 93 -11.07 11.36 8.94
C LEU A 93 -10.27 11.72 10.20
N GLN A 94 -10.73 11.28 11.37
CA GLN A 94 -10.05 11.53 12.65
C GLN A 94 -8.62 10.94 12.67
N ALA A 95 -8.45 9.72 12.18
CA ALA A 95 -7.14 9.08 12.08
C ALA A 95 -6.24 9.81 11.09
N SER A 96 -6.79 10.28 9.97
CA SER A 96 -6.04 11.04 8.95
C SER A 96 -5.53 12.37 9.50
N ASP A 97 -6.35 13.09 10.26
CA ASP A 97 -5.94 14.32 10.94
C ASP A 97 -4.80 14.05 11.95
N PHE A 98 -4.85 12.92 12.65
CA PHE A 98 -3.82 12.53 13.62
C PHE A 98 -2.49 12.15 12.97
N VAL A 99 -2.50 11.33 11.91
CA VAL A 99 -1.26 10.89 11.24
C VAL A 99 -0.69 11.93 10.26
N GLY A 100 -1.50 12.93 9.89
CA GLY A 100 -1.12 14.01 9.01
C GLY A 100 -1.19 13.65 7.52
N LYS A 101 -0.72 14.58 6.68
CA LYS A 101 -0.81 14.46 5.22
C LYS A 101 -0.06 13.23 4.70
N LEU A 102 -0.61 12.61 3.65
CA LEU A 102 0.02 11.49 2.96
C LEU A 102 1.41 11.88 2.45
N ARG A 103 2.43 11.08 2.81
CA ARG A 103 3.78 11.17 2.25
C ARG A 103 4.26 9.78 1.86
N ILE A 104 4.44 9.56 0.56
CA ILE A 104 4.99 8.32 0.04
C ILE A 104 6.51 8.41 0.04
N VAL A 105 7.15 7.52 0.78
CA VAL A 105 8.60 7.37 0.81
C VAL A 105 9.00 6.37 -0.24
N LYS A 106 9.68 6.85 -1.29
CA LYS A 106 10.25 5.97 -2.31
C LYS A 106 11.33 5.09 -1.67
N VAL A 107 11.21 3.78 -1.83
CA VAL A 107 12.15 2.79 -1.26
C VAL A 107 13.08 2.17 -2.30
N ASP A 108 12.74 2.30 -3.58
CA ASP A 108 13.58 1.91 -4.71
C ASP A 108 14.09 3.20 -5.37
N SER A 109 15.37 3.52 -5.17
CA SER A 109 16.01 4.62 -5.89
C SER A 109 17.34 4.16 -6.46
N SER A 110 17.24 3.60 -7.66
CA SER A 110 18.18 3.80 -8.78
C SER A 110 17.43 3.45 -10.08
N GLU A 111 16.79 4.46 -10.71
CA GLU A 111 16.27 4.51 -12.11
C GLU A 111 15.27 3.39 -12.54
N ASP A 112 14.13 3.54 -13.20
CA ASP A 112 13.39 4.61 -13.88
C ASP A 112 11.89 4.30 -13.70
N PHE A 113 11.04 5.33 -13.60
CA PHE A 113 9.62 5.18 -13.89
C PHE A 113 9.26 6.25 -14.90
N GLU A 114 9.01 5.81 -16.14
CA GLU A 114 8.40 6.64 -17.17
C GLU A 114 7.13 7.27 -16.61
N GLU A 115 7.06 8.58 -16.81
CA GLU A 115 5.97 9.45 -16.41
C GLU A 115 4.68 8.97 -17.10
N PHE A 116 3.66 8.64 -16.33
CA PHE A 116 2.34 8.34 -16.88
C PHE A 116 1.74 9.65 -17.42
N VAL A 117 2.01 9.95 -18.69
CA VAL A 117 1.30 11.00 -19.42
C VAL A 117 -0.05 10.43 -19.78
N ALA A 118 -1.11 10.94 -19.13
CA ALA A 118 -2.47 10.72 -19.59
C ALA A 118 -2.61 11.44 -20.93
N ASP A 119 -2.33 10.74 -22.03
CA ASP A 119 -2.58 11.27 -23.36
C ASP A 119 -4.07 11.57 -23.49
N THR A 120 -4.31 12.87 -23.60
CA THR A 120 -5.58 13.52 -23.88
C THR A 120 -6.37 12.79 -24.97
N LEU A 121 -7.64 12.52 -24.67
CA LEU A 121 -8.70 12.27 -25.63
C LEU A 121 -8.64 13.29 -26.77
N GLN A 122 -7.98 12.94 -27.87
CA GLN A 122 -8.12 13.63 -29.14
C GLN A 122 -9.49 13.22 -29.71
N LEU A 123 -10.50 14.03 -29.40
CA LEU A 123 -11.72 14.11 -30.20
C LEU A 123 -11.32 14.74 -31.54
N GLU A 124 -11.02 13.91 -32.54
CA GLU A 124 -11.01 14.37 -33.94
C GLU A 124 -12.45 14.64 -34.36
N ASN A 125 -12.84 15.91 -34.30
CA ASN A 125 -13.91 16.50 -35.09
C ASN A 125 -13.29 17.65 -35.87
N ALA A 126 -12.92 17.41 -37.13
CA ALA A 126 -12.88 18.39 -38.22
C ALA A 126 -12.74 17.66 -39.56
#